data_AF-A0A7V6M345-F1
#
_entry.id   AF-A0A7V6M345-F1
#
_cell.length_a   1.000
_cell.length_b   1.000
_cell.length_c   1.000
_cell.angle_alpha   90.00
_cell.angle_beta   90.00
_cell.angle_gamma   90.00
#
_symmetry.space_group_name_H-M   'P 1'
#
loop_
_entity.id
_entity.type
_entity.pdbx_description
1 polymer ?
#
loop_
_entity_poly.entity_id
_entity_poly.type
_entity_poly.pdbx_seq_one_letter_code
_entity_poly.pdbx_strand_id
1 'polypeptide(L)'
;MKKLIAFIIALTCILSFSITVLATDSNSNSEFIVEESSLNDITFENIAALYEYWEINGYPDYVGFVYSTDGSTKNLTVLLVGDDGTVENQIRSMLINDSGLSFGNAKYSYNELMAISSEISSEYLENNKLFYGLSVGWGGVGDGAPGFGDSGREARVVVEVDSSIFAEYTKLFKELYGDKVVVFQSGAFVDESDIAEAKNTSLLWLLIPVVLLVGVGIIFAIRTKLVPALQTATGSVVAKTAPVSRKQTVEAVKNSEVTPRAEVFDSILSKIEKEDI
;
A
#
# COMPACT_ATOMS: atom_id res chain seq x y z
N MET A 1 -3.36 -10.44 -18.16
CA MET A 1 -2.78 -10.64 -16.81
C MET A 1 -1.69 -9.63 -16.47
N LYS A 2 -0.60 -9.46 -17.25
CA LYS A 2 0.41 -8.41 -16.97
C LYS A 2 -0.13 -6.96 -16.97
N LYS A 3 -1.13 -6.67 -17.81
CA LYS A 3 -1.80 -5.35 -17.85
C LYS A 3 -2.76 -5.09 -16.67
N LEU A 4 -3.25 -6.16 -16.02
CA LEU A 4 -4.16 -6.06 -14.88
C LEU A 4 -3.40 -5.75 -13.58
N ILE A 5 -2.18 -6.29 -13.44
CA ILE A 5 -1.31 -6.06 -12.28
C ILE A 5 -0.73 -4.62 -12.29
N ALA A 6 -0.42 -4.08 -13.47
CA ALA A 6 0.02 -2.68 -13.60
C ALA A 6 -1.09 -1.66 -13.27
N PHE A 7 -2.35 -2.00 -13.58
CA PHE A 7 -3.50 -1.16 -13.27
C PHE A 7 -3.82 -1.13 -11.76
N ILE A 8 -3.64 -2.26 -11.06
CA ILE A 8 -3.87 -2.34 -9.61
C ILE A 8 -2.81 -1.56 -8.82
N ILE A 9 -1.55 -1.52 -9.28
CA ILE A 9 -0.48 -0.77 -8.61
C ILE A 9 -0.68 0.75 -8.78
N ALA A 10 -1.12 1.21 -9.96
CA ALA A 10 -1.46 2.61 -10.18
C ALA A 10 -2.70 3.04 -9.38
N LEU A 11 -3.68 2.16 -9.22
CA LEU A 11 -4.92 2.43 -8.48
C LEU A 11 -4.71 2.51 -6.96
N THR A 12 -3.74 1.77 -6.39
CA THR A 12 -3.40 1.86 -4.97
C THR A 12 -2.71 3.18 -4.57
N CYS A 13 -2.12 3.91 -5.51
CA CYS A 13 -1.57 5.24 -5.24
C CYS A 13 -2.63 6.36 -5.27
N ILE A 14 -3.84 6.08 -5.77
CA ILE A 14 -4.90 7.08 -5.95
C ILE A 14 -5.97 7.01 -4.84
N LEU A 15 -6.00 5.94 -4.03
CA LEU A 15 -7.09 5.64 -3.10
C LEU A 15 -6.83 5.95 -1.62
N SER A 16 -5.86 6.79 -1.29
CA SER A 16 -5.61 7.20 0.09
C SER A 16 -5.98 8.66 0.36
N PHE A 17 -7.22 9.08 0.11
CA PHE A 17 -7.83 10.19 0.85
C PHE A 17 -9.35 10.01 1.00
N SER A 18 -9.76 9.70 2.22
CA SER A 18 -11.08 10.04 2.76
C SER A 18 -10.88 10.24 4.26
N ILE A 19 -10.33 11.39 4.64
CA ILE A 19 -10.44 11.87 6.03
C ILE A 19 -11.57 12.89 6.02
N THR A 20 -12.71 12.47 6.53
CA THR A 20 -13.81 13.35 6.91
C THR A 20 -13.30 14.27 8.02
N VAL A 21 -13.02 15.54 7.72
CA VAL A 21 -12.85 16.55 8.77
C VAL A 21 -14.23 16.82 9.35
N LEU A 22 -14.50 16.25 10.53
CA LEU A 22 -15.67 16.60 11.32
C LEU A 22 -15.44 18.01 11.89
N ALA A 23 -16.20 18.99 11.38
CA ALA A 23 -16.23 20.33 11.94
C ALA A 23 -16.63 20.26 13.42
N THR A 24 -15.70 20.60 14.31
CA THR A 24 -16.03 20.99 15.69
C THR A 24 -15.88 22.50 15.77
N ASP A 25 -17.03 23.15 15.84
CA ASP A 25 -17.19 24.56 16.09
C ASP A 25 -16.81 24.86 17.55
N SER A 26 -15.68 25.55 17.77
CA SER A 26 -15.49 26.33 19.01
C SER A 26 -14.47 27.44 18.82
N ASN A 27 -15.02 28.62 18.58
CA ASN A 27 -14.50 29.95 18.91
C ASN A 27 -13.43 29.96 20.02
N SER A 28 -12.17 30.22 19.66
CA SER A 28 -11.22 30.90 20.54
C SER A 28 -10.20 31.68 19.73
N ASN A 29 -10.18 32.99 19.93
CA ASN A 29 -9.15 33.89 19.43
C ASN A 29 -7.76 33.42 19.93
N SER A 30 -6.94 32.88 19.03
CA SER A 30 -5.49 32.94 19.20
C SER A 30 -4.86 33.37 17.88
N GLU A 31 -4.25 34.53 17.93
CA GLU A 31 -3.34 35.08 16.94
C GLU A 31 -2.27 34.01 16.63
N PHE A 32 -2.44 33.30 15.50
CA PHE A 32 -1.48 32.30 15.03
C PHE A 32 -0.29 33.05 14.43
N ILE A 33 0.66 33.38 15.29
CA ILE A 33 2.01 33.71 14.85
C ILE A 33 2.55 32.43 14.19
N VAL A 34 2.67 32.47 12.87
CA VAL A 34 3.45 31.49 12.10
C VAL A 34 4.89 31.69 12.54
N GLU A 35 5.27 31.02 13.61
CA GLU A 35 6.66 30.84 13.98
C GLU A 35 7.24 29.91 12.92
N GLU A 36 8.15 30.44 12.08
CA GLU A 36 9.04 29.65 11.23
C GLU A 36 9.82 28.69 12.14
N SER A 37 9.23 27.54 12.42
CA SER A 37 9.87 26.44 13.11
C SER A 37 11.12 26.08 12.31
N SER A 38 12.27 26.30 12.92
CA SER A 38 13.57 26.02 12.37
C SER A 38 13.62 24.59 11.83
N LEU A 39 13.63 24.46 10.50
CA LEU A 39 13.85 23.22 9.73
C LEU A 39 15.19 22.52 10.00
N ASN A 40 15.96 22.97 10.99
CA ASN A 40 17.37 22.63 11.19
C ASN A 40 17.63 21.38 12.03
N ASP A 41 16.61 20.70 12.58
CA ASP A 41 16.84 19.60 13.55
C ASP A 41 16.25 18.24 13.18
N ILE A 42 15.62 18.11 12.01
CA ILE A 42 15.06 16.81 11.56
C ILE A 42 15.92 16.25 10.43
N THR A 43 16.61 15.15 10.72
CA THR A 43 17.36 14.37 9.71
C THR A 43 16.60 13.09 9.37
N PHE A 44 16.50 12.79 8.07
CA PHE A 44 15.82 11.62 7.52
C PHE A 44 16.84 10.60 7.02
N GLU A 45 16.49 9.30 7.12
CA GLU A 45 17.38 8.22 6.68
C GLU A 45 17.73 8.33 5.19
N ASN A 46 16.74 8.64 4.35
CA ASN A 46 16.88 8.77 2.90
C ASN A 46 15.69 9.53 2.30
N ILE A 47 15.71 9.74 0.98
CA ILE A 47 14.66 10.47 0.27
C ILE A 47 13.26 9.84 0.39
N ALA A 48 13.14 8.52 0.55
CA ALA A 48 11.84 7.89 0.75
C ALA A 48 11.19 8.32 2.07
N ALA A 49 11.98 8.40 3.15
CA ALA A 49 11.49 8.85 4.45
C ALA A 49 11.09 10.33 4.45
N LEU A 50 11.84 11.18 3.73
CA LEU A 50 11.49 12.58 3.56
C LEU A 50 10.21 12.74 2.70
N TYR A 51 10.08 11.96 1.63
CA TYR A 51 8.88 11.93 0.80
C TYR A 51 7.65 11.49 1.60
N GLU A 52 7.73 10.40 2.37
CA GLU A 52 6.65 9.95 3.26
C GLU A 52 6.26 11.01 4.29
N TYR A 53 7.26 11.75 4.82
CA TYR A 53 7.00 12.86 5.72
C TYR A 53 6.19 13.98 5.02
N TRP A 54 6.55 14.35 3.79
CA TRP A 54 5.79 15.36 3.04
C TRP A 54 4.38 14.89 2.65
N GLU A 55 4.19 13.62 2.31
CA GLU A 55 2.86 13.07 2.03
C GLU A 55 1.91 13.17 3.23
N ILE A 56 2.44 13.11 4.45
CA ILE A 56 1.66 13.20 5.69
C ILE A 56 1.49 14.64 6.17
N ASN A 57 2.54 15.46 6.06
CA ASN A 57 2.61 16.79 6.70
C ASN A 57 2.45 17.95 5.72
N GLY A 58 2.33 17.66 4.43
CA GLY A 58 2.35 18.65 3.37
C GLY A 58 3.74 18.88 2.80
N TYR A 59 3.76 19.33 1.55
CA TYR A 59 4.97 19.66 0.84
C TYR A 59 5.42 21.09 1.15
N PRO A 60 6.74 21.38 1.13
CA PRO A 60 7.21 22.75 1.08
C PRO A 60 6.83 23.42 -0.25
N ASP A 61 6.62 24.74 -0.23
CA ASP A 61 6.18 25.49 -1.42
C ASP A 61 7.22 25.53 -2.56
N TYR A 62 8.49 25.24 -2.26
CA TYR A 62 9.53 25.09 -3.28
C TYR A 62 9.48 23.74 -4.01
N VAL A 63 8.66 22.78 -3.56
CA VAL A 63 8.49 21.48 -4.21
C VAL A 63 7.33 21.55 -5.20
N GLY A 64 7.62 21.32 -6.49
CA GLY A 64 6.63 21.25 -7.55
C GLY A 64 6.02 19.87 -7.73
N PHE A 65 6.83 18.82 -7.62
CA PHE A 65 6.37 17.43 -7.70
C PHE A 65 7.47 16.44 -7.30
N VAL A 66 7.11 15.22 -6.92
CA VAL A 66 8.07 14.12 -6.69
C VAL A 66 7.64 12.89 -7.48
N TYR A 67 8.55 12.28 -8.25
CA TYR A 67 8.26 11.06 -8.99
C TYR A 67 9.39 10.04 -8.91
N SER A 68 9.01 8.77 -9.05
CA SER A 68 9.97 7.67 -9.14
C SER A 68 10.54 7.55 -10.55
N THR A 69 11.86 7.42 -10.66
CA THR A 69 12.55 7.22 -11.94
C THR A 69 12.56 5.77 -12.40
N ASP A 70 12.42 4.82 -11.49
CA ASP A 70 12.50 3.38 -11.76
C ASP A 70 11.26 2.58 -11.28
N GLY A 71 10.24 3.27 -10.79
CA GLY A 71 9.03 2.69 -10.21
C GLY A 71 9.18 2.29 -8.73
N SER A 72 10.31 2.58 -8.09
CA SER A 72 10.53 2.40 -6.65
C SER A 72 10.61 3.72 -5.89
N THR A 73 10.31 3.68 -4.60
CA THR A 73 10.53 4.83 -3.68
C THR A 73 12.01 5.07 -3.36
N LYS A 74 12.92 4.22 -3.87
CA LYS A 74 14.37 4.34 -3.61
C LYS A 74 15.06 5.33 -4.54
N ASN A 75 14.48 5.59 -5.72
CA ASN A 75 15.03 6.51 -6.70
C ASN A 75 13.98 7.57 -7.06
N LEU A 76 14.05 8.71 -6.39
CA LEU A 76 13.08 9.79 -6.48
C LEU A 76 13.73 11.04 -7.09
N THR A 77 13.03 11.63 -8.05
CA THR A 77 13.34 12.99 -8.52
C THR A 77 12.40 13.98 -7.87
N VAL A 78 12.96 14.98 -7.20
CA VAL A 78 12.22 16.12 -6.68
C VAL A 78 12.30 17.26 -7.70
N LEU A 79 11.15 17.71 -8.19
CA LEU A 79 11.06 18.88 -9.05
C LEU A 79 10.92 20.14 -8.18
N LEU A 80 11.80 21.11 -8.38
CA LEU A 80 11.89 22.33 -7.59
C LEU A 80 11.43 23.56 -8.38
N VAL A 81 10.80 24.50 -7.68
CA VAL A 81 10.30 25.74 -8.27
C VAL A 81 11.33 26.85 -8.13
N GLY A 82 11.86 27.31 -9.26
CA GLY A 82 12.75 28.48 -9.31
C GLY A 82 14.05 28.34 -8.52
N ASP A 83 14.54 27.12 -8.31
CA ASP A 83 15.75 26.88 -7.53
C ASP A 83 17.02 27.30 -8.28
N ASP A 84 17.94 27.92 -7.55
CA ASP A 84 19.28 28.30 -8.01
C ASP A 84 20.37 27.31 -7.52
N GLY A 85 19.95 26.21 -6.89
CA GLY A 85 20.78 25.19 -6.26
C GLY A 85 20.87 25.32 -4.75
N THR A 86 20.30 26.36 -4.15
CA THR A 86 20.25 26.52 -2.69
C THR A 86 19.33 25.49 -2.05
N VAL A 87 18.15 25.27 -2.63
CA VAL A 87 17.15 24.34 -2.09
C VAL A 87 17.61 22.89 -2.26
N GLU A 88 18.27 22.54 -3.37
CA GLU A 88 18.89 21.23 -3.52
C GLU A 88 19.83 20.88 -2.35
N ASN A 89 20.70 21.82 -1.96
CA ASN A 89 21.64 21.62 -0.86
C ASN A 89 20.94 21.50 0.50
N GLN A 90 19.87 22.29 0.70
CA GLN A 90 19.04 22.17 1.92
C GLN A 90 18.44 20.77 2.01
N ILE A 91 17.79 20.29 0.95
CA ILE A 91 17.19 18.94 0.94
C ILE A 91 18.25 17.87 1.17
N ARG A 92 19.43 17.97 0.54
CA ARG A 92 20.53 17.01 0.79
C ARG A 92 20.98 17.02 2.25
N SER A 93 21.06 18.19 2.88
CA SER A 93 21.47 18.30 4.29
C SER A 93 20.47 17.67 5.27
N MET A 94 19.22 17.50 4.85
CA MET A 94 18.19 16.81 5.63
C MET A 94 18.34 15.28 5.57
N LEU A 95 19.21 14.72 4.72
CA LEU A 95 19.33 13.28 4.50
C LEU A 95 20.64 12.72 5.07
N ILE A 96 20.55 11.58 5.77
CA ILE A 96 21.72 10.77 6.13
C ILE A 96 22.33 10.16 4.87
N ASN A 97 21.47 9.69 3.96
CA ASN A 97 21.85 9.13 2.68
C ASN A 97 21.03 9.74 1.54
N ASP A 98 21.69 10.46 0.65
CA ASP A 98 21.09 11.08 -0.54
C ASP A 98 21.18 10.19 -1.79
N SER A 99 21.62 8.94 -1.66
CA SER A 99 21.62 7.98 -2.77
C SER A 99 20.19 7.79 -3.30
N GLY A 100 20.01 7.96 -4.60
CA GLY A 100 18.71 7.86 -5.26
C GLY A 100 17.90 9.16 -5.29
N LEU A 101 18.44 10.26 -4.75
CA LEU A 101 17.88 11.60 -4.93
C LEU A 101 18.45 12.26 -6.19
N SER A 102 17.56 12.66 -7.09
CA SER A 102 17.86 13.58 -8.20
C SER A 102 16.91 14.78 -8.17
N PHE A 103 17.28 15.83 -8.91
CA PHE A 103 16.50 17.05 -9.00
C PHE A 103 16.13 17.40 -10.44
N GLY A 104 15.05 18.16 -10.57
CA GLY A 104 14.65 18.79 -11.81
C GLY A 104 13.88 20.07 -11.53
N ASN A 105 13.39 20.71 -12.59
CA ASN A 105 12.68 21.97 -12.48
C ASN A 105 11.16 21.77 -12.61
N ALA A 106 10.41 22.58 -11.88
CA ALA A 106 8.98 22.74 -12.01
C ALA A 106 8.63 24.22 -12.16
N LYS A 107 7.60 24.50 -12.97
CA LYS A 107 7.07 25.86 -13.11
C LYS A 107 6.17 26.28 -11.95
N TYR A 108 5.49 25.32 -11.32
CA TYR A 108 4.46 25.54 -10.29
C TYR A 108 4.73 24.65 -9.09
N SER A 109 4.36 25.12 -7.89
CA SER A 109 4.45 24.31 -6.68
C SER A 109 3.32 23.29 -6.61
N TYR A 110 3.55 22.17 -5.92
CA TYR A 110 2.51 21.17 -5.72
C TYR A 110 1.33 21.75 -4.94
N ASN A 111 1.61 22.53 -3.90
CA ASN A 111 0.60 23.17 -3.06
C ASN A 111 -0.27 24.16 -3.85
N GLU A 112 0.32 24.95 -4.75
CA GLU A 112 -0.42 25.86 -5.64
C GLU A 112 -1.41 25.08 -6.52
N LEU A 113 -0.96 23.97 -7.11
CA LEU A 113 -1.81 23.13 -7.96
C LEU A 113 -2.89 22.42 -7.14
N MET A 114 -2.59 21.96 -5.92
CA MET A 114 -3.56 21.36 -5.02
C MET A 114 -4.64 22.36 -4.60
N ALA A 115 -4.28 23.60 -4.29
CA ALA A 115 -5.24 24.65 -3.97
C ALA A 115 -6.22 24.90 -5.12
N ILE A 116 -5.70 25.01 -6.36
CA ILE A 116 -6.54 25.15 -7.57
C ILE A 116 -7.42 23.92 -7.77
N SER A 117 -6.89 22.72 -7.56
CA SER A 117 -7.68 21.49 -7.64
C SER A 117 -8.82 21.50 -6.62
N SER A 118 -8.57 21.91 -5.37
CA SER A 118 -9.63 22.03 -4.36
C SER A 118 -10.69 23.07 -4.73
N GLU A 119 -10.29 24.23 -5.25
CA GLU A 119 -11.20 25.26 -5.77
C GLU A 119 -12.10 24.69 -6.87
N ILE A 120 -11.49 24.07 -7.90
CA ILE A 120 -12.22 23.47 -9.02
C ILE A 120 -13.20 22.39 -8.54
N SER A 121 -12.75 21.53 -7.62
CA SER A 121 -13.59 20.48 -7.03
C SER A 121 -14.85 21.07 -6.42
N SER A 122 -14.69 22.08 -5.57
CA SER A 122 -15.79 22.68 -4.81
C SER A 122 -16.76 23.49 -5.69
N GLU A 123 -16.23 24.23 -6.68
CA GLU A 123 -17.05 25.16 -7.47
C GLU A 123 -17.73 24.50 -8.67
N TYR A 124 -17.12 23.48 -9.28
CA TYR A 124 -17.57 22.95 -10.57
C TYR A 124 -17.97 21.47 -10.54
N LEU A 125 -17.37 20.64 -9.68
CA LEU A 125 -17.53 19.18 -9.78
C LEU A 125 -18.65 18.61 -8.93
N GLU A 126 -18.80 19.05 -7.68
CA GLU A 126 -19.70 18.40 -6.69
C GLU A 126 -21.15 18.22 -7.17
N ASN A 127 -21.59 19.01 -8.16
CA ASN A 127 -22.95 18.96 -8.70
C ASN A 127 -23.01 18.71 -10.22
N ASN A 128 -21.89 18.40 -10.90
CA ASN A 128 -21.86 18.28 -12.36
C ASN A 128 -21.42 16.89 -12.83
N LYS A 129 -22.39 16.11 -13.32
CA LYS A 129 -22.18 14.75 -13.84
C LYS A 129 -21.39 14.68 -15.15
N LEU A 130 -21.06 15.81 -15.76
CA LEU A 130 -20.28 15.91 -16.98
C LEU A 130 -18.77 16.04 -16.69
N PHE A 131 -18.37 16.03 -15.42
CA PHE A 131 -16.99 15.90 -15.00
C PHE A 131 -16.70 14.45 -14.61
N TYR A 132 -15.63 13.91 -15.17
CA TYR A 132 -15.23 12.52 -14.98
C TYR A 132 -13.94 12.39 -14.17
N GLY A 133 -13.13 13.44 -14.05
CA GLY A 133 -11.88 13.33 -13.31
C GLY A 133 -11.28 14.67 -12.95
N LEU A 134 -10.58 14.69 -11.83
CA LEU A 134 -9.78 15.80 -11.37
C LEU A 134 -8.56 15.23 -10.64
N SER A 135 -7.36 15.62 -11.05
CA SER A 135 -6.13 15.18 -10.41
C SER A 135 -5.03 16.22 -10.55
N VAL A 136 -4.01 16.14 -9.70
CA VAL A 136 -2.75 16.87 -9.86
C VAL A 136 -1.67 15.87 -10.24
N GLY A 137 -1.08 16.05 -11.42
CA GLY A 137 -0.10 15.10 -11.94
C GLY A 137 0.38 15.45 -13.33
N TRP A 138 1.09 14.50 -13.95
CA TRP A 138 1.65 14.66 -15.29
C TRP A 138 1.08 13.57 -16.23
N GLY A 139 0.85 13.94 -17.49
CA GLY A 139 0.29 13.04 -18.50
C GLY A 139 -1.23 12.91 -18.41
N GLY A 140 -1.92 13.13 -19.52
CA GLY A 140 -3.35 12.82 -19.63
C GLY A 140 -3.61 11.32 -19.69
N VAL A 141 -4.85 10.90 -19.43
CA VAL A 141 -5.29 9.50 -19.54
C VAL A 141 -5.08 9.00 -20.97
N GLY A 142 -4.14 8.06 -21.20
CA GLY A 142 -3.91 7.41 -22.49
C GLY A 142 -2.44 7.08 -22.82
N ASP A 143 -2.22 6.63 -24.05
CA ASP A 143 -0.91 6.22 -24.60
C ASP A 143 -0.05 7.45 -24.96
N GLY A 144 0.55 8.10 -23.97
CA GLY A 144 1.85 8.76 -24.13
C GLY A 144 1.89 10.14 -24.79
N ALA A 145 0.98 11.07 -24.46
CA ALA A 145 1.35 12.48 -24.59
C ALA A 145 2.54 12.76 -23.65
N PRO A 146 3.59 13.50 -24.08
CA PRO A 146 4.65 13.90 -23.16
C PRO A 146 3.99 14.68 -22.02
N GLY A 147 4.38 14.40 -20.77
CA GLY A 147 3.92 15.21 -19.66
C GLY A 147 4.42 16.65 -19.80
N PHE A 148 4.20 17.47 -18.79
CA PHE A 148 4.44 18.91 -18.93
C PHE A 148 5.90 19.26 -18.66
N GLY A 149 6.34 20.37 -19.22
CA GLY A 149 7.69 20.89 -19.00
C GLY A 149 8.80 20.18 -19.76
N ASP A 150 10.02 20.66 -19.56
CA ASP A 150 11.22 20.11 -20.22
C ASP A 150 11.51 18.67 -19.78
N SER A 151 11.13 18.31 -18.55
CA SER A 151 11.25 16.95 -18.02
C SER A 151 10.18 15.99 -18.56
N GLY A 152 9.09 16.52 -19.13
CA GLY A 152 7.89 15.76 -19.43
C GLY A 152 7.21 15.15 -18.18
N ARG A 153 7.53 15.67 -16.99
CA ARG A 153 7.08 15.17 -15.68
C ARG A 153 6.62 16.29 -14.74
N GLU A 154 6.55 17.53 -15.21
CA GLU A 154 5.95 18.59 -14.40
C GLU A 154 4.46 18.33 -14.20
N ALA A 155 3.95 18.64 -13.00
CA ALA A 155 2.54 18.50 -12.69
C ALA A 155 1.70 19.67 -13.24
N ARG A 156 0.44 19.36 -13.54
CA ARG A 156 -0.65 20.29 -13.80
C ARG A 156 -1.91 19.76 -13.11
N VAL A 157 -2.90 20.62 -12.93
CA VAL A 157 -4.26 20.18 -12.60
C VAL A 157 -4.89 19.65 -13.89
N VAL A 158 -5.28 18.38 -13.86
CA VAL A 158 -5.87 17.67 -15.00
C VAL A 158 -7.35 17.51 -14.71
N VAL A 159 -8.18 18.04 -15.60
CA VAL A 159 -9.64 17.93 -15.51
C VAL A 159 -10.15 17.12 -16.70
N GLU A 160 -10.90 16.06 -16.41
CA GLU A 160 -11.55 15.24 -17.42
C GLU A 160 -13.03 15.57 -17.47
N VAL A 161 -13.52 15.92 -18.66
CA VAL A 161 -14.90 16.31 -18.87
C VAL A 161 -15.52 15.63 -20.09
N ASP A 162 -16.84 15.65 -20.14
CA ASP A 162 -17.61 15.19 -21.28
C ASP A 162 -17.34 16.03 -22.53
N SER A 163 -17.41 15.35 -23.67
CA SER A 163 -17.29 15.93 -25.00
C SER A 163 -18.17 17.17 -25.23
N SER A 164 -19.36 17.19 -24.63
CA SER A 164 -20.35 18.26 -24.78
C SER A 164 -19.92 19.58 -24.13
N ILE A 165 -19.11 19.54 -23.08
CA ILE A 165 -18.67 20.72 -22.32
C ILE A 165 -17.17 21.01 -22.47
N PHE A 166 -16.43 20.13 -23.15
CA PHE A 166 -14.98 20.23 -23.34
C PHE A 166 -14.52 21.59 -23.85
N ALA A 167 -15.11 22.10 -24.94
CA ALA A 167 -14.68 23.36 -25.54
C ALA A 167 -14.94 24.58 -24.63
N GLU A 168 -16.06 24.58 -23.91
CA GLU A 168 -16.43 25.63 -22.96
C GLU A 168 -15.44 25.67 -21.79
N TYR A 169 -15.23 24.53 -21.14
CA TYR A 169 -14.38 24.45 -19.96
C TYR A 169 -12.89 24.56 -20.28
N THR A 170 -12.46 24.13 -21.47
CA THR A 170 -11.09 24.41 -21.95
C THR A 170 -10.85 25.91 -22.03
N LYS A 171 -11.81 26.68 -22.56
CA LYS A 171 -11.69 28.14 -22.65
C LYS A 171 -11.76 28.78 -21.26
N LEU A 172 -12.76 28.40 -20.45
CA LEU A 172 -12.95 28.94 -19.10
C LEU A 172 -11.71 28.75 -18.23
N PHE A 173 -11.20 27.52 -18.12
CA PHE A 173 -10.04 27.24 -17.27
C PHE A 173 -8.74 27.81 -17.85
N LYS A 174 -8.65 27.99 -19.17
CA LYS A 174 -7.53 28.74 -19.75
C LYS A 174 -7.54 30.21 -19.36
N GLU A 175 -8.72 30.83 -19.29
CA GLU A 175 -8.88 32.23 -18.86
C GLU A 175 -8.62 32.40 -17.35
N LEU A 176 -9.12 31.48 -16.52
CA LEU A 176 -8.98 31.56 -15.06
C LEU A 176 -7.60 31.15 -14.55
N TYR A 177 -7.08 30.01 -15.02
CA TYR A 177 -5.91 29.36 -14.43
C TYR A 177 -4.72 29.26 -15.39
N GLY A 178 -4.89 29.70 -16.64
CA GLY A 178 -3.81 29.72 -17.62
C GLY A 178 -3.38 28.31 -18.04
N ASP A 179 -2.08 28.03 -17.94
CA ASP A 179 -1.50 26.73 -18.27
C ASP A 179 -1.35 25.80 -17.05
N LYS A 180 -1.84 26.19 -15.87
CA LYS A 180 -1.83 25.37 -14.65
C LYS A 180 -2.87 24.25 -14.71
N VAL A 181 -3.97 24.50 -15.42
CA VAL A 181 -5.09 23.57 -15.60
C VAL A 181 -5.14 23.13 -17.06
N VAL A 182 -5.29 21.82 -17.27
CA VAL A 182 -5.42 21.21 -18.59
C VAL A 182 -6.68 20.35 -18.60
N VAL A 183 -7.52 20.57 -19.61
CA VAL A 183 -8.77 19.85 -19.78
C VAL A 183 -8.58 18.74 -20.81
N PHE A 184 -9.07 17.55 -20.49
CA PHE A 184 -9.13 16.40 -21.39
C PHE A 184 -10.58 16.00 -21.63
N GLN A 185 -10.83 15.51 -22.84
CA GLN A 185 -12.08 14.85 -23.17
C GLN A 185 -12.01 13.42 -22.65
N SER A 186 -12.98 13.04 -21.84
CA SER A 186 -13.13 11.67 -21.33
C SER A 186 -14.59 11.21 -21.49
N GLY A 187 -14.84 9.93 -21.29
CA GLY A 187 -16.19 9.36 -21.31
C GLY A 187 -16.65 9.03 -19.90
N ALA A 188 -17.97 8.92 -19.70
CA ALA A 188 -18.50 8.42 -18.44
C ALA A 188 -17.87 7.06 -18.08
N PHE A 189 -17.45 6.89 -16.84
CA PHE A 189 -16.99 5.60 -16.37
C PHE A 189 -18.10 4.56 -16.60
N VAL A 190 -17.75 3.46 -17.26
CA VAL A 190 -18.66 2.33 -17.37
C VAL A 190 -18.72 1.68 -16.00
N ASP A 191 -19.88 1.74 -15.36
CA ASP A 191 -20.11 1.04 -14.11
C ASP A 191 -19.97 -0.48 -14.38
N GLU A 192 -18.94 -1.11 -13.81
CA GLU A 192 -18.71 -2.56 -13.97
C GLU A 192 -19.85 -3.40 -13.36
N SER A 193 -20.75 -2.79 -12.58
CA SER A 193 -21.96 -3.43 -12.04
C SER A 193 -22.92 -3.92 -13.12
N ASP A 194 -22.99 -3.24 -14.27
CA ASP A 194 -23.91 -3.60 -15.36
C ASP A 194 -23.41 -4.77 -16.23
N ILE A 195 -22.13 -5.15 -16.08
CA ILE A 195 -21.53 -6.28 -16.80
C ILE A 195 -21.78 -7.62 -16.05
N ALA A 196 -22.12 -7.56 -14.75
CA ALA A 196 -22.29 -8.75 -13.92
C ALA A 196 -23.66 -9.43 -14.04
N GLU A 197 -24.71 -8.73 -14.48
CA GLU A 197 -26.08 -9.26 -14.40
C GLU A 197 -26.46 -10.22 -15.54
N ALA A 198 -25.61 -10.39 -16.57
CA ALA A 198 -25.92 -11.26 -17.69
C ALA A 198 -24.75 -12.17 -18.07
N LYS A 199 -24.31 -13.09 -17.18
CA LYS A 199 -23.77 -14.44 -17.58
C LYS A 199 -23.21 -15.38 -16.49
N ASN A 200 -23.36 -15.15 -15.18
CA ASN A 200 -22.62 -15.97 -14.19
C ASN A 200 -23.44 -16.81 -13.20
N THR A 201 -24.68 -17.19 -13.51
CA THR A 201 -25.39 -18.23 -12.73
C THR A 201 -24.87 -19.65 -12.97
N SER A 202 -24.09 -19.89 -14.05
CA SER A 202 -23.58 -21.24 -14.37
C SER A 202 -22.19 -21.54 -13.84
N LEU A 203 -21.38 -20.53 -13.47
CA LEU A 203 -19.97 -20.70 -13.12
C LEU A 203 -19.70 -20.71 -11.61
N LEU A 204 -20.65 -20.24 -10.79
CA LEU A 204 -20.57 -20.26 -9.33
C LEU A 204 -20.54 -21.67 -8.72
N TRP A 205 -21.13 -22.67 -9.39
CA TRP A 205 -21.04 -24.08 -8.94
C TRP A 205 -19.58 -24.57 -8.96
N LEU A 206 -18.78 -24.16 -9.95
CA LEU A 206 -17.40 -24.63 -10.11
C LEU A 206 -16.42 -24.10 -9.04
N LEU A 207 -16.79 -23.07 -8.26
CA LEU A 207 -15.95 -22.56 -7.18
C LEU A 207 -16.01 -23.40 -5.91
N ILE A 208 -17.11 -24.15 -5.68
CA ILE A 208 -17.29 -25.02 -4.51
C ILE A 208 -16.22 -26.14 -4.44
N PRO A 209 -15.91 -26.89 -5.51
CA PRO A 209 -14.85 -27.90 -5.47
C PRO A 209 -13.43 -27.32 -5.39
N VAL A 210 -13.19 -26.09 -5.89
CA VAL A 210 -11.87 -25.44 -5.84
C VAL A 210 -11.52 -24.98 -4.43
N VAL A 211 -12.47 -24.40 -3.69
CA VAL A 211 -12.26 -24.00 -2.28
C VAL A 211 -12.02 -25.23 -1.40
N LEU A 212 -12.71 -26.35 -1.64
CA LEU A 212 -12.48 -27.61 -0.94
C LEU A 212 -11.08 -28.20 -1.22
N LEU A 213 -10.60 -28.14 -2.46
CA LEU A 213 -9.25 -28.63 -2.81
C LEU A 213 -8.14 -27.77 -2.19
N VAL A 214 -8.33 -26.45 -2.13
CA VAL A 214 -7.37 -25.53 -1.46
C VAL A 214 -7.37 -25.77 0.06
N GLY A 215 -8.53 -26.00 0.68
CA GLY A 215 -8.64 -26.34 2.11
C GLY A 215 -7.92 -27.64 2.47
N VAL A 216 -8.08 -28.70 1.66
CA VAL A 216 -7.38 -29.98 1.87
C VAL A 216 -5.86 -29.84 1.66
N GLY A 217 -5.43 -29.05 0.67
CA GLY A 217 -4.02 -28.77 0.41
C GLY A 217 -3.32 -28.03 1.56
N ILE A 218 -3.97 -27.03 2.14
CA ILE A 218 -3.45 -26.27 3.29
C ILE A 218 -3.37 -27.16 4.54
N ILE A 219 -4.38 -27.99 4.81
CA ILE A 219 -4.37 -28.93 5.94
C ILE A 219 -3.27 -29.99 5.77
N PHE A 220 -3.05 -30.50 4.55
CA PHE A 220 -1.98 -31.44 4.25
C PHE A 220 -0.58 -30.81 4.38
N ALA A 221 -0.40 -29.57 3.94
CA ALA A 221 0.86 -28.83 4.06
C ALA A 221 1.22 -28.50 5.52
N ILE A 222 0.23 -28.18 6.36
CA ILE A 222 0.45 -27.93 7.79
C ILE A 222 0.76 -29.24 8.53
N ARG A 223 0.10 -30.36 8.18
CA ARG A 223 0.41 -31.67 8.79
C ARG A 223 1.76 -32.24 8.38
N THR A 224 2.29 -31.91 7.21
CA THR A 224 3.60 -32.39 6.75
C THR A 224 4.77 -31.53 7.25
N LYS A 225 4.53 -30.26 7.63
CA LYS A 225 5.58 -29.36 8.15
C LYS A 225 5.76 -29.36 9.68
N LEU A 226 4.92 -30.06 10.43
CA LEU A 226 5.01 -30.14 11.89
C LEU A 226 5.40 -31.56 12.35
N VAL A 227 6.60 -32.00 11.99
CA VAL A 227 7.28 -33.09 12.71
C VAL A 227 8.53 -32.48 13.37
N PRO A 228 8.47 -32.11 14.66
CA PRO A 228 9.67 -31.68 15.36
C PRO A 228 10.60 -32.90 15.47
N ALA A 229 11.81 -32.77 14.92
CA ALA A 229 12.89 -33.72 15.19
C ALA A 229 13.36 -33.49 16.63
N LEU A 230 13.08 -34.44 17.52
CA LEU A 230 13.65 -34.47 18.86
C LEU A 230 14.85 -35.42 18.85
N GLN A 231 16.04 -34.89 19.11
CA GLN A 231 17.26 -35.67 19.33
C GLN A 231 17.28 -36.20 20.77
N THR A 232 17.67 -37.46 20.94
CA THR A 232 18.04 -37.99 22.26
C THR A 232 19.53 -37.75 22.53
N ALA A 233 19.94 -37.80 23.81
CA ALA A 233 21.30 -37.48 24.27
C ALA A 233 22.43 -38.40 23.74
N THR A 234 22.13 -39.37 22.88
CA THR A 234 23.10 -40.23 22.18
C THR A 234 23.09 -40.06 20.65
N GLY A 235 22.42 -39.05 20.11
CA GLY A 235 22.61 -38.60 18.73
C GLY A 235 21.90 -39.42 17.63
N SER A 236 20.93 -40.27 17.98
CA SER A 236 20.12 -41.01 17.00
C SER A 236 18.75 -40.33 16.78
N VAL A 237 18.38 -40.11 15.51
CA VAL A 237 17.12 -39.46 15.11
C VAL A 237 16.01 -40.52 15.02
N VAL A 238 14.96 -40.38 15.85
CA VAL A 238 13.78 -41.26 15.82
C VAL A 238 12.55 -40.46 15.38
N ALA A 239 11.98 -40.80 14.22
CA ALA A 239 10.74 -40.20 13.71
C ALA A 239 9.50 -40.82 14.39
N LYS A 240 8.56 -39.97 14.82
CA LYS A 240 7.46 -40.29 15.75
C LYS A 240 6.28 -41.10 15.16
N THR A 241 6.46 -41.80 14.04
CA THR A 241 5.38 -42.55 13.36
C THR A 241 5.78 -43.96 12.97
N ALA A 242 6.38 -44.71 13.90
CA ALA A 242 6.35 -46.16 13.84
C ALA A 242 5.32 -46.66 14.86
N PRO A 243 4.26 -47.39 14.46
CA PRO A 243 3.43 -48.10 15.42
C PRO A 243 4.32 -49.11 16.16
N VAL A 244 4.54 -48.88 17.44
CA VAL A 244 5.36 -49.75 18.28
C VAL A 244 4.55 -51.00 18.57
N SER A 245 5.03 -52.17 18.16
CA SER A 245 4.28 -53.40 18.40
C SER A 245 4.27 -53.71 19.90
N ARG A 246 3.19 -54.33 20.39
CA ARG A 246 3.06 -54.74 21.81
C ARG A 246 4.28 -55.54 22.30
N LYS A 247 4.92 -56.30 21.40
CA LYS A 247 6.14 -57.07 21.68
C LYS A 247 7.34 -56.16 22.01
N GLN A 248 7.53 -55.08 21.25
CA GLN A 248 8.61 -54.11 21.46
C GLN A 248 8.39 -53.30 22.75
N THR A 249 7.14 -52.96 23.09
CA THR A 249 6.82 -52.30 24.36
C THR A 249 7.13 -53.20 25.56
N VAL A 250 6.78 -54.48 25.49
CA VAL A 250 7.07 -55.44 26.58
C VAL A 250 8.57 -55.65 26.76
N GLU A 251 9.32 -55.70 25.66
CA GLU A 251 10.78 -55.89 25.69
C GLU A 251 11.50 -54.64 26.23
N ALA A 252 11.03 -53.43 25.88
CA ALA A 252 11.55 -52.18 26.42
C ALA A 252 11.27 -52.02 27.93
N VAL A 253 10.09 -52.48 28.39
CA VAL A 253 9.76 -52.47 29.83
C VAL A 253 10.61 -53.48 30.60
N LYS A 254 10.87 -54.68 30.05
CA LYS A 254 11.75 -55.69 30.66
C LYS A 254 13.20 -55.23 30.77
N ASN A 255 13.67 -54.45 29.80
CA ASN A 255 15.04 -53.97 29.73
C ASN A 255 15.22 -52.57 30.39
N SER A 256 14.18 -52.01 31.00
CA SER A 256 14.26 -50.73 31.70
C SER A 256 14.96 -50.91 33.05
N GLU A 257 16.13 -50.31 33.20
CA GLU A 257 16.87 -50.24 34.48
C GLU A 257 16.25 -49.22 35.46
N VAL A 258 15.24 -48.47 35.03
CA VAL A 258 14.58 -47.45 35.84
C VAL A 258 13.48 -48.08 36.68
N THR A 259 13.68 -48.12 38.01
CA THR A 259 12.66 -48.54 38.95
C THR A 259 11.49 -47.56 38.94
N PRO A 260 10.23 -48.02 38.80
CA PRO A 260 9.08 -47.12 38.83
C PRO A 260 8.97 -46.42 40.18
N ARG A 261 8.41 -45.20 40.17
CA ARG A 261 8.13 -44.46 41.41
C ARG A 261 7.14 -45.22 42.27
N ALA A 262 7.33 -45.22 43.59
CA ALA A 262 6.56 -46.02 44.56
C ALA A 262 5.04 -45.89 44.37
N GLU A 263 4.53 -44.68 44.13
CA GLU A 263 3.10 -44.41 43.92
C GLU A 263 2.52 -45.16 42.71
N VAL A 264 3.30 -45.30 41.63
CA VAL A 264 2.88 -46.03 40.43
C VAL A 264 2.90 -47.53 40.70
N PHE A 265 3.89 -48.00 41.46
CA PHE A 265 3.98 -49.40 41.85
C PHE A 265 2.82 -49.81 42.77
N ASP A 266 2.50 -48.99 43.78
CA ASP A 266 1.36 -49.22 44.68
C ASP A 266 0.02 -49.14 43.94
N SER A 267 -0.10 -48.25 42.96
CA SER A 267 -1.29 -48.18 42.10
C SER A 267 -1.44 -49.42 41.20
N ILE A 268 -0.35 -50.07 40.79
CA ILE A 268 -0.39 -51.31 40.01
C ILE A 268 -0.75 -52.48 40.92
N LEU A 269 -0.09 -52.59 42.08
CA LEU A 269 -0.39 -53.63 43.09
C LEU A 269 -1.86 -53.59 43.53
N SER A 270 -2.36 -52.41 43.89
CA SER A 270 -3.76 -52.25 44.32
C SER A 270 -4.79 -52.52 43.22
N LYS A 271 -4.40 -52.46 41.93
CA LYS A 271 -5.24 -52.86 40.81
C LYS A 271 -5.21 -54.37 40.58
N ILE A 272 -4.05 -55.01 40.74
CA ILE A 272 -3.93 -56.48 40.68
C ILE A 272 -4.70 -57.13 41.84
N GLU A 273 -4.67 -56.53 43.03
CA GLU A 273 -5.41 -57.02 44.20
C GLU A 273 -6.94 -56.82 44.08
N LYS A 274 -7.40 -55.92 43.21
CA LYS A 274 -8.83 -55.61 42.99
C LYS A 274 -9.43 -56.32 41.77
N GLU A 275 -8.60 -56.68 40.80
CA GLU A 275 -9.00 -57.49 39.66
C GLU A 275 -8.40 -58.90 39.85
N ASP A 276 -9.10 -59.75 40.61
CA ASP A 276 -8.83 -61.18 40.71
C ASP A 276 -8.70 -61.78 39.28
N ILE A 277 -7.48 -62.14 38.90
CA ILE A 277 -7.17 -63.13 37.86
C ILE A 277 -6.44 -64.29 38.53
#